data_AF-M7NME1-F1
#
_entry.id   AF-M7NME1-F1
#
_cell.length_a   1.000
_cell.length_b   1.000
_cell.length_c   1.000
_cell.angle_alpha   90.00
_cell.angle_beta   90.00
_cell.angle_gamma   90.00
#
_symmetry.space_group_name_H-M   'P 1'
#
loop_
_entity.id
_entity.type
_entity.pdbx_description
1 polymer ?
#
loop_
_entity_poly.entity_id
_entity_poly.type
_entity_poly.pdbx_seq_one_letter_code
_entity_poly.pdbx_strand_id
1 'polypeptide(L)'
;MIMRNLFLLLIFLFLAAGARANYLFIPMDAKQTNHLKAYGIAYWVLDQGQELEWLLNYRGGSFMARWSQKVENELVIRGVSYEVISDASGRQILNEIASPATNQDAMKLEKAPKIAVYSPKSKQPWDDAVTLVLTYAEIPYDIVFDDELLTDQLPKYDWLHLHHEDFTGQFGKFYAIYRNEPWYRQQQMEYEDVARRHGFGKVSLMKLGVVKRSGSL
;
A
#
# COMPACT_ATOMS: atom_id res chain seq x y z
N MET A 1 -12.15 -51.82 -25.74
CA MET A 1 -12.38 -50.86 -24.62
C MET A 1 -11.14 -50.03 -24.31
N ILE A 2 -9.96 -50.66 -24.16
CA ILE A 2 -8.68 -49.99 -23.84
C ILE A 2 -8.28 -48.92 -24.90
N MET A 3 -8.39 -49.24 -26.19
CA MET A 3 -7.99 -48.35 -27.29
C MET A 3 -8.84 -47.07 -27.38
N ARG A 4 -10.14 -47.16 -27.03
CA ARG A 4 -11.06 -46.01 -26.96
C ARG A 4 -10.71 -45.08 -25.79
N ASN A 5 -10.35 -45.66 -24.65
CA ASN A 5 -9.94 -44.88 -23.48
C ASN A 5 -8.59 -44.19 -23.70
N LEU A 6 -7.67 -44.84 -24.42
CA LEU A 6 -6.37 -44.25 -24.79
C LEU A 6 -6.53 -43.05 -25.73
N PHE A 7 -7.44 -43.14 -26.70
CA PHE A 7 -7.75 -42.05 -27.63
C PHE A 7 -8.38 -40.84 -26.92
N LEU A 8 -9.32 -41.08 -25.99
CA LEU A 8 -9.93 -40.01 -25.18
C LEU A 8 -8.91 -39.33 -24.26
N LEU A 9 -7.97 -40.09 -23.68
CA LEU A 9 -6.89 -39.55 -22.87
C LEU A 9 -5.94 -38.65 -23.70
N LEU A 10 -5.60 -39.07 -24.93
CA LEU A 10 -4.76 -38.27 -25.83
C LEU A 10 -5.45 -36.97 -26.27
N ILE A 11 -6.75 -37.00 -26.55
CA ILE A 11 -7.52 -35.79 -26.83
C ILE A 11 -7.55 -34.86 -25.61
N PHE A 12 -7.77 -35.42 -24.42
CA PHE A 12 -7.78 -34.65 -23.18
C PHE A 12 -6.41 -33.98 -22.91
N LEU A 13 -5.31 -34.72 -23.12
CA LEU A 13 -3.94 -34.17 -23.00
C LEU A 13 -3.64 -33.10 -24.05
N PHE A 14 -4.13 -33.26 -25.28
CA PHE A 14 -3.97 -32.27 -26.34
C PHE A 14 -4.76 -30.98 -26.06
N LEU A 15 -5.97 -31.10 -25.48
CA LEU A 15 -6.77 -29.95 -25.05
C LEU A 15 -6.18 -29.27 -23.80
N ALA A 16 -5.63 -30.04 -22.86
CA ALA A 16 -4.99 -29.51 -21.65
C ALA A 16 -3.68 -28.76 -21.98
N ALA A 17 -2.96 -29.14 -23.03
CA ALA A 17 -1.76 -28.44 -23.49
C ALA A 17 -2.03 -27.01 -24.01
N GLY A 18 -3.29 -26.66 -24.26
CA GLY A 18 -3.71 -25.32 -24.69
C GLY A 18 -4.00 -24.33 -23.54
N ALA A 19 -4.04 -24.79 -22.29
CA ALA A 19 -4.22 -23.91 -21.13
C ALA A 19 -2.92 -23.13 -20.87
N ARG A 20 -2.72 -22.04 -21.60
CA ARG A 20 -1.61 -21.12 -21.36
C ARG A 20 -1.99 -20.19 -20.21
N ALA A 21 -1.14 -20.14 -19.19
CA ALA A 21 -1.24 -19.06 -18.23
C ALA A 21 -0.84 -17.76 -18.95
N ASN A 22 -1.63 -16.72 -18.72
CA ASN A 22 -1.31 -15.37 -19.17
C ASN A 22 -0.98 -14.54 -17.94
N TYR A 23 -0.37 -13.39 -18.18
CA TYR A 23 -0.19 -12.36 -17.17
C TYR A 23 -1.05 -11.15 -17.51
N LEU A 24 -1.48 -10.46 -16.46
CA LEU A 24 -1.93 -9.08 -16.52
C LEU A 24 -0.71 -8.21 -16.26
N PHE A 25 -0.28 -7.48 -17.28
CA PHE A 25 0.79 -6.50 -17.18
C PHE A 25 0.18 -5.12 -17.01
N ILE A 26 0.54 -4.43 -15.92
CA ILE A 26 0.02 -3.11 -15.56
C ILE A 26 1.16 -2.11 -15.77
N PRO A 27 1.22 -1.40 -16.91
CA PRO A 27 2.26 -0.40 -17.14
C PRO A 27 2.13 0.73 -16.13
N MET A 28 3.25 1.29 -15.69
CA MET A 28 3.29 2.47 -14.81
C MET A 28 4.01 3.67 -15.45
N ASP A 29 4.33 3.56 -16.73
CA ASP A 29 4.82 4.65 -17.56
C ASP A 29 3.67 5.61 -17.98
N ALA A 30 3.95 6.51 -18.93
CA ALA A 30 2.99 7.50 -19.40
C ALA A 30 1.72 6.92 -20.06
N LYS A 31 1.67 5.61 -20.37
CA LYS A 31 0.47 4.97 -20.92
C LYS A 31 -0.58 4.65 -19.85
N GLN A 32 -0.22 4.70 -18.57
CA GLN A 32 -1.14 4.39 -17.50
C GLN A 32 -2.17 5.51 -17.32
N THR A 33 -3.45 5.14 -17.36
CA THR A 33 -4.59 6.04 -17.20
C THR A 33 -4.85 6.44 -15.75
N ASN A 34 -4.46 5.61 -14.78
CA ASN A 34 -4.63 5.92 -13.37
C ASN A 34 -3.58 5.24 -12.48
N HIS A 35 -2.44 5.90 -12.25
CA HIS A 35 -1.35 5.36 -11.44
C HIS A 35 -1.75 5.10 -9.98
N LEU A 36 -2.50 6.00 -9.35
CA LEU A 36 -2.88 5.84 -7.95
C LEU A 36 -3.83 4.65 -7.76
N LYS A 37 -4.80 4.47 -8.66
CA LYS A 37 -5.65 3.27 -8.65
C LYS A 37 -4.88 2.00 -8.99
N ALA A 38 -3.80 2.07 -9.79
CA ALA A 38 -2.95 0.91 -10.07
C ALA A 38 -2.26 0.38 -8.80
N TYR A 39 -1.76 1.26 -7.93
CA TYR A 39 -1.27 0.86 -6.60
C TYR A 39 -2.39 0.26 -5.74
N GLY A 40 -3.59 0.83 -5.80
CA GLY A 40 -4.79 0.28 -5.18
C GLY A 40 -5.12 -1.14 -5.63
N ILE A 41 -5.04 -1.40 -6.93
CA ILE A 41 -5.20 -2.73 -7.51
C ILE A 41 -4.12 -3.67 -7.00
N ALA A 42 -2.85 -3.25 -6.99
CA ALA A 42 -1.76 -4.08 -6.48
C ALA A 42 -2.01 -4.50 -5.02
N TYR A 43 -2.41 -3.55 -4.16
CA TYR A 43 -2.83 -3.86 -2.78
C TYR A 43 -4.00 -4.84 -2.75
N TRP A 44 -5.05 -4.57 -3.52
CA TRP A 44 -6.24 -5.39 -3.55
C TRP A 44 -5.96 -6.82 -4.02
N VAL A 45 -5.10 -7.02 -5.02
CA VAL A 45 -4.67 -8.37 -5.47
C VAL A 45 -4.04 -9.15 -4.29
N LEU A 46 -3.14 -8.50 -3.54
CA LEU A 46 -2.49 -9.09 -2.37
C LEU A 46 -3.48 -9.40 -1.25
N ASP A 47 -4.47 -8.52 -1.02
CA ASP A 47 -5.52 -8.72 -0.02
C ASP A 47 -6.44 -9.91 -0.37
N GLN A 48 -6.61 -10.20 -1.67
CA GLN A 48 -7.30 -11.40 -2.13
C GLN A 48 -6.43 -12.68 -2.04
N GLY A 49 -5.24 -12.61 -1.46
CA GLY A 49 -4.30 -13.73 -1.32
C GLY A 49 -3.63 -14.14 -2.62
N GLN A 50 -3.64 -13.27 -3.63
CA GLN A 50 -2.91 -13.47 -4.88
C GLN A 50 -1.58 -12.70 -4.83
N GLU A 51 -0.56 -13.26 -5.45
CA GLU A 51 0.76 -12.65 -5.52
C GLU A 51 0.93 -11.86 -6.82
N LEU A 52 1.85 -10.91 -6.82
CA LEU A 52 2.24 -10.17 -8.02
C LEU A 52 3.71 -9.78 -7.96
N GLU A 53 4.28 -9.41 -9.10
CA GLU A 53 5.64 -8.89 -9.20
C GLU A 53 5.61 -7.37 -9.39
N TRP A 54 6.44 -6.69 -8.61
CA TRP A 54 6.75 -5.28 -8.81
C TRP A 54 8.07 -5.15 -9.58
N LEU A 55 7.97 -4.62 -10.79
CA LEU A 55 9.06 -4.52 -11.75
C LEU A 55 9.75 -3.15 -11.58
N LEU A 56 10.67 -3.08 -10.64
CA LEU A 56 11.40 -1.87 -10.24
C LEU A 56 12.21 -1.33 -11.41
N ASN A 57 12.08 -0.02 -11.65
CA ASN A 57 12.70 0.71 -12.77
C ASN A 57 12.37 0.16 -14.18
N TYR A 58 11.41 -0.76 -14.31
CA TYR A 58 10.90 -1.23 -15.58
C TYR A 58 9.56 -0.55 -15.89
N ARG A 59 9.51 0.19 -17.01
CA ARG A 59 8.31 0.93 -17.46
C ARG A 59 7.60 1.68 -16.32
N GLY A 60 8.34 2.48 -15.56
CA GLY A 60 7.81 3.29 -14.45
C GLY A 60 7.51 2.55 -13.15
N GLY A 61 8.03 1.33 -12.96
CA GLY A 61 7.72 0.53 -11.77
C GLY A 61 6.47 -0.32 -11.97
N SER A 62 6.35 -0.97 -13.13
CA SER A 62 5.16 -1.72 -13.54
C SER A 62 4.83 -2.89 -12.62
N PHE A 63 3.58 -3.36 -12.66
CA PHE A 63 3.17 -4.57 -11.96
C PHE A 63 2.86 -5.69 -12.94
N MET A 64 3.12 -6.92 -12.53
CA MET A 64 2.74 -8.11 -13.30
C MET A 64 2.09 -9.13 -12.38
N ALA A 65 0.85 -9.53 -12.69
CA ALA A 65 0.10 -10.52 -11.92
C ALA A 65 -0.35 -11.66 -12.83
N ARG A 66 -0.57 -12.85 -12.26
CA ARG A 66 -1.20 -13.94 -13.00
C ARG A 66 -2.59 -13.50 -13.46
N TRP A 67 -2.94 -13.83 -14.71
CA TRP A 67 -4.25 -13.49 -15.23
C TRP A 67 -5.34 -14.19 -14.43
N SER A 68 -6.31 -13.41 -13.97
CA SER A 68 -7.59 -13.90 -13.49
C SER A 68 -8.68 -12.93 -13.91
N GLN A 69 -9.84 -13.47 -14.30
CA GLN A 69 -10.98 -12.65 -14.70
C GLN A 69 -11.37 -11.64 -13.62
N LYS A 70 -11.19 -12.01 -12.34
CA LYS A 70 -11.50 -11.16 -11.20
C LYS A 70 -10.61 -9.91 -11.16
N VAL A 71 -9.31 -10.06 -11.33
CA VAL A 71 -8.35 -8.95 -11.35
C VAL A 71 -8.55 -8.09 -12.60
N GLU A 72 -8.78 -8.73 -13.76
CA GLU A 72 -9.05 -8.03 -15.01
C GLU A 72 -10.30 -7.12 -14.90
N ASN A 73 -11.38 -7.63 -14.33
CA ASN A 73 -12.60 -6.85 -14.14
C ASN A 73 -12.36 -5.64 -13.22
N GLU A 74 -11.60 -5.80 -12.13
CA GLU A 74 -11.27 -4.70 -11.23
C GLU A 74 -10.41 -3.63 -11.89
N LEU A 75 -9.44 -4.02 -12.72
CA LEU A 75 -8.64 -3.08 -13.52
C LEU A 75 -9.54 -2.21 -14.41
N VAL A 76 -10.51 -2.83 -15.09
CA VAL A 76 -11.49 -2.12 -15.92
C VAL A 76 -12.38 -1.19 -15.08
N ILE A 77 -12.95 -1.70 -13.98
CA ILE A 77 -13.85 -0.92 -13.09
C ILE A 77 -13.15 0.31 -12.54
N ARG A 78 -11.87 0.19 -12.18
CA ARG A 78 -11.08 1.28 -11.57
C ARG A 78 -10.35 2.15 -12.61
N GLY A 79 -10.55 1.89 -13.91
CA GLY A 79 -9.96 2.68 -15.00
C GLY A 79 -8.44 2.58 -15.08
N VAL A 80 -7.87 1.43 -14.72
CA VAL A 80 -6.43 1.16 -14.77
C VAL A 80 -6.09 0.46 -16.08
N SER A 81 -5.14 1.01 -16.81
CA SER A 81 -4.65 0.42 -18.06
C SER A 81 -3.86 -0.85 -17.79
N TYR A 82 -4.09 -1.88 -18.61
CA TYR A 82 -3.40 -3.16 -18.52
C TYR A 82 -3.25 -3.80 -19.91
N GLU A 83 -2.36 -4.78 -20.00
CA GLU A 83 -2.13 -5.59 -21.18
C GLU A 83 -2.21 -7.08 -20.77
N VAL A 84 -2.97 -7.90 -21.50
CA VAL A 84 -2.91 -9.36 -21.32
C VAL A 84 -1.75 -9.89 -22.16
N ILE A 85 -0.73 -10.42 -21.51
CA ILE A 85 0.47 -10.92 -22.17
C ILE A 85 0.61 -12.43 -21.96
N SER A 86 1.23 -13.10 -22.93
CA SER A 86 1.51 -14.53 -22.83
C SER A 86 2.57 -14.83 -21.76
N ASP A 87 2.57 -16.05 -21.23
CA ASP A 87 3.66 -16.56 -20.39
C ASP A 87 5.06 -16.37 -20.98
N ALA A 88 5.20 -16.52 -22.30
CA ALA A 88 6.48 -16.34 -22.98
C ALA A 88 6.94 -14.87 -22.92
N SER A 89 6.01 -13.94 -23.17
CA SER A 89 6.26 -12.50 -23.07
C SER A 89 6.61 -12.09 -21.64
N GLY A 90 5.86 -12.56 -20.64
CA GLY A 90 6.14 -12.27 -19.23
C GLY A 90 7.53 -12.76 -18.79
N ARG A 91 7.92 -13.99 -19.18
CA ARG A 91 9.28 -14.50 -18.92
C ARG A 91 10.36 -13.70 -19.64
N GLN A 92 10.08 -13.21 -20.84
CA GLN A 92 11.04 -12.36 -21.56
C GLN A 92 11.28 -11.04 -20.81
N ILE A 93 10.23 -10.41 -20.29
CA ILE A 93 10.35 -9.21 -19.44
C ILE A 93 11.20 -9.49 -18.21
N LEU A 94 10.95 -10.62 -17.52
CA LEU A 94 11.72 -10.98 -16.33
C LEU A 94 13.20 -11.26 -16.63
N ASN A 95 13.48 -11.91 -17.76
CA ASN A 95 14.86 -12.15 -18.19
C ASN A 95 15.59 -10.85 -18.57
N GLU A 96 14.87 -9.87 -19.14
CA GLU A 96 15.42 -8.54 -19.41
C GLU A 96 15.80 -7.83 -18.10
N ILE A 97 14.89 -7.82 -17.12
CA ILE A 97 15.09 -7.21 -15.81
C ILE A 97 16.24 -7.87 -15.04
N ALA A 98 16.35 -9.20 -15.11
CA ALA A 98 17.41 -9.96 -14.45
C ALA A 98 18.80 -9.74 -15.07
N SER A 99 18.91 -9.02 -16.19
CA SER A 99 20.19 -8.74 -16.84
C SER A 99 21.06 -7.83 -15.97
N PRO A 100 22.30 -8.24 -15.64
CA PRO A 100 23.24 -7.43 -14.85
C PRO A 100 23.63 -6.09 -15.50
N ALA A 101 23.32 -5.92 -16.79
CA ALA A 101 23.61 -4.69 -17.53
C ALA A 101 22.56 -3.59 -17.32
N THR A 102 21.46 -3.87 -16.62
CA THR A 102 20.37 -2.91 -16.38
C THR A 102 20.22 -2.60 -14.90
N ASN A 103 19.78 -1.39 -14.56
CA ASN A 103 19.46 -0.99 -13.18
C ASN A 103 17.98 -1.27 -12.87
N GLN A 104 17.56 -2.52 -13.09
CA GLN A 104 16.18 -2.98 -12.91
C GLN A 104 16.15 -4.16 -11.94
N ASP A 105 15.00 -4.39 -11.31
CA ASP A 105 14.80 -5.52 -10.41
C ASP A 105 13.33 -5.97 -10.41
N ALA A 106 13.07 -7.23 -10.06
CA ALA A 106 11.72 -7.79 -9.96
C ALA A 106 11.49 -8.32 -8.55
N MET A 107 10.67 -7.62 -7.78
CA MET A 107 10.34 -8.01 -6.41
C MET A 107 8.98 -8.70 -6.37
N LYS A 108 8.95 -9.93 -5.86
CA LYS A 108 7.71 -10.66 -5.62
C LYS A 108 7.01 -10.11 -4.37
N LEU A 109 5.73 -9.79 -4.49
CA LEU A 109 4.86 -9.34 -3.42
C LEU A 109 3.83 -10.44 -3.11
N GLU A 110 3.71 -10.81 -1.83
CA GLU A 110 2.91 -11.97 -1.41
C GLU A 110 1.83 -11.65 -0.37
N LYS A 111 1.94 -10.52 0.34
CA LYS A 111 1.02 -10.14 1.42
C LYS A 111 0.70 -8.65 1.38
N ALA A 112 -0.58 -8.31 1.54
CA ALA A 112 -1.01 -6.93 1.73
C ALA A 112 -0.58 -6.42 3.12
N PRO A 113 0.10 -5.28 3.22
CA PRO A 113 0.51 -4.72 4.50
C PRO A 113 -0.69 -4.14 5.26
N LYS A 114 -0.68 -4.25 6.58
CA LYS A 114 -1.52 -3.46 7.47
C LYS A 114 -0.89 -2.09 7.66
N ILE A 115 -1.58 -1.04 7.24
CA ILE A 115 -1.08 0.34 7.22
C ILE A 115 -1.75 1.13 8.34
N ALA A 116 -0.95 1.88 9.09
CA ALA A 116 -1.43 2.90 10.01
C ALA A 116 -0.91 4.28 9.58
N VAL A 117 -1.74 5.30 9.75
CA VAL A 117 -1.38 6.71 9.58
C VAL A 117 -1.47 7.39 10.93
N TYR A 118 -0.34 7.94 11.39
CA TYR A 118 -0.32 8.74 12.60
C TYR A 118 -0.90 10.12 12.31
N SER A 119 -2.08 10.39 12.88
CA SER A 119 -2.78 11.67 12.67
C SER A 119 -3.72 11.98 13.83
N PRO A 120 -3.82 13.24 14.29
CA PRO A 120 -4.81 13.65 15.26
C PRO A 120 -6.22 13.36 14.75
N LYS A 121 -7.11 12.82 15.61
CA LYS A 121 -8.51 12.53 15.24
C LYS A 121 -9.30 13.79 14.85
N SER A 122 -8.85 14.97 15.26
CA SER A 122 -9.44 16.27 14.94
C SER A 122 -8.93 16.89 13.63
N LYS A 123 -7.93 16.29 12.97
CA LYS A 123 -7.38 16.77 11.69
C LYS A 123 -8.35 16.44 10.55
N GLN A 124 -8.54 17.36 9.60
CA GLN A 124 -9.46 17.11 8.50
C GLN A 124 -8.84 16.17 7.46
N PRO A 125 -9.60 15.31 6.79
CA PRO A 125 -9.07 14.30 5.87
C PRO A 125 -8.26 14.85 4.68
N TRP A 126 -8.49 16.11 4.29
CA TRP A 126 -7.76 16.78 3.21
C TRP A 126 -6.45 17.45 3.65
N ASP A 127 -6.20 17.52 4.95
CA ASP A 127 -4.98 18.13 5.50
C ASP A 127 -3.77 17.17 5.44
N ASP A 128 -3.97 15.93 4.98
CA ASP A 128 -2.91 14.96 4.76
C ASP A 128 -3.00 14.33 3.36
N ALA A 129 -2.00 14.63 2.53
CA ALA A 129 -1.92 14.11 1.17
C ALA A 129 -1.86 12.57 1.14
N VAL A 130 -1.29 11.93 2.17
CA VAL A 130 -1.17 10.48 2.24
C VAL A 130 -2.54 9.85 2.47
N THR A 131 -3.35 10.36 3.40
CA THR A 131 -4.71 9.84 3.62
C THR A 131 -5.58 10.07 2.39
N LEU A 132 -5.44 11.22 1.71
CA LEU A 132 -6.13 11.47 0.44
C LEU A 132 -5.76 10.45 -0.63
N VAL A 133 -4.46 10.18 -0.81
CA VAL A 133 -3.97 9.23 -1.82
C VAL A 133 -4.38 7.80 -1.50
N LEU A 134 -4.24 7.35 -0.25
CA LEU A 134 -4.67 6.01 0.18
C LEU A 134 -6.17 5.82 -0.01
N THR A 135 -6.97 6.82 0.38
CA THR A 135 -8.43 6.81 0.19
C THR A 135 -8.78 6.78 -1.30
N TYR A 136 -8.13 7.60 -2.12
CA TYR A 136 -8.35 7.60 -3.56
C TYR A 136 -7.94 6.27 -4.20
N ALA A 137 -6.83 5.67 -3.77
CA ALA A 137 -6.39 4.36 -4.22
C ALA A 137 -7.26 3.21 -3.66
N GLU A 138 -8.16 3.47 -2.72
CA GLU A 138 -8.95 2.47 -2.00
C GLU A 138 -8.07 1.46 -1.23
N ILE A 139 -6.96 1.95 -0.67
CA ILE A 139 -6.08 1.18 0.21
C ILE A 139 -6.54 1.43 1.66
N PRO A 140 -6.96 0.39 2.41
CA PRO A 140 -7.39 0.55 3.80
C PRO A 140 -6.22 0.92 4.71
N TYR A 141 -6.48 1.81 5.67
CA TYR A 141 -5.54 2.21 6.70
C TYR A 141 -6.29 2.54 7.99
N ASP A 142 -5.60 2.39 9.11
CA ASP A 142 -6.09 2.85 10.42
C ASP A 142 -5.49 4.21 10.75
N ILE A 143 -6.28 5.08 11.40
CA ILE A 143 -5.76 6.31 12.01
C ILE A 143 -5.38 5.99 13.45
N VAL A 144 -4.11 6.24 13.79
CA VAL A 144 -3.55 6.06 15.14
C VAL A 144 -3.00 7.38 15.65
N PHE A 145 -2.96 7.56 16.97
CA PHE A 145 -2.37 8.74 17.58
C PHE A 145 -1.66 8.39 18.90
N ASP A 146 -1.44 9.38 19.75
CA ASP A 146 -0.67 9.25 20.99
C ASP A 146 -1.18 8.15 21.93
N ASP A 147 -2.50 8.01 22.11
CA ASP A 147 -3.10 6.99 22.96
C ASP A 147 -2.72 5.57 22.50
N GLU A 148 -2.85 5.31 21.19
CA GLU A 148 -2.56 4.01 20.60
C GLU A 148 -1.04 3.70 20.65
N LEU A 149 -0.19 4.71 20.41
CA LEU A 149 1.26 4.52 20.43
C LEU A 149 1.82 4.29 21.85
N LEU A 150 1.21 4.89 22.86
CA LEU A 150 1.59 4.69 24.26
C LEU A 150 1.08 3.35 24.84
N THR A 151 0.17 2.65 24.13
CA THR A 151 -0.45 1.39 24.58
C THR A 151 0.01 0.15 23.80
N ASP A 152 1.21 0.19 23.19
CA ASP A 152 1.83 -0.92 22.44
C ASP A 152 0.97 -1.47 21.29
N GLN A 153 0.20 -0.59 20.64
CA GLN A 153 -0.61 -0.96 19.49
C GLN A 153 0.15 -0.90 18.15
N LEU A 154 1.44 -0.57 18.13
CA LEU A 154 2.20 -0.51 16.87
C LEU A 154 2.52 -1.88 16.24
N PRO A 155 2.86 -2.94 17.00
CA PRO A 155 3.25 -4.23 16.41
C PRO A 155 2.18 -4.94 15.57
N LYS A 156 0.92 -4.47 15.58
CA LYS A 156 -0.14 -4.99 14.70
C LYS A 156 -0.09 -4.45 13.27
N TYR A 157 0.75 -3.45 13.00
CA TYR A 157 0.89 -2.82 11.69
C TYR A 157 2.21 -3.20 11.03
N ASP A 158 2.18 -3.43 9.72
CA ASP A 158 3.37 -3.67 8.92
C ASP A 158 4.02 -2.34 8.51
N TRP A 159 3.23 -1.27 8.36
CA TRP A 159 3.69 0.07 7.94
C TRP A 159 3.03 1.17 8.77
N LEU A 160 3.81 2.20 9.11
CA LEU A 160 3.35 3.38 9.84
C LEU A 160 3.79 4.66 9.11
N HIS A 161 2.84 5.44 8.63
CA HIS A 161 3.10 6.79 8.10
C HIS A 161 3.13 7.80 9.25
N LEU A 162 4.12 8.69 9.23
CA LEU A 162 4.42 9.65 10.28
C LEU A 162 4.87 10.97 9.66
N HIS A 163 4.49 12.09 10.27
CA HIS A 163 5.10 13.38 9.97
C HIS A 163 6.08 13.75 11.08
N HIS A 164 7.33 14.08 10.73
CA HIS A 164 8.39 14.37 11.70
C HIS A 164 8.05 15.54 12.64
N GLU A 165 7.25 16.51 12.17
CA GLU A 165 6.78 17.65 12.94
C GLU A 165 5.88 17.27 14.14
N ASP A 166 5.17 16.14 14.06
CA ASP A 166 4.21 15.73 15.08
C ASP A 166 4.86 15.32 16.41
N PHE A 167 6.16 14.98 16.37
CA PHE A 167 6.93 14.52 17.51
C PHE A 167 7.71 15.63 18.23
N THR A 168 7.63 16.86 17.74
CA THR A 168 8.31 18.00 18.38
C THR A 168 7.66 18.39 19.71
N GLY A 169 6.34 18.17 19.84
CA GLY A 169 5.53 18.67 20.96
C GLY A 169 5.55 20.18 21.10
N GLN A 170 6.04 20.87 20.07
CA GLN A 170 5.97 22.31 19.95
C GLN A 170 4.67 22.61 19.23
N PHE A 171 3.86 23.53 19.74
CA PHE A 171 2.63 23.96 19.08
C PHE A 171 2.88 24.71 17.74
N GLY A 172 4.15 24.78 17.29
CA GLY A 172 4.54 24.97 15.89
C GLY A 172 4.29 26.36 15.30
N LYS A 173 4.64 26.52 14.01
CA LYS A 173 4.52 27.75 13.19
C LYS A 173 3.12 28.39 13.23
N PHE A 174 2.10 27.61 13.56
CA PHE A 174 0.71 28.03 13.62
C PHE A 174 0.33 28.72 14.93
N TYR A 175 1.10 28.56 16.02
CA TYR A 175 0.81 29.25 17.29
C TYR A 175 0.78 30.76 17.13
N ALA A 176 1.77 31.32 16.43
CA ALA A 176 1.89 32.77 16.25
C ALA A 176 0.69 33.38 15.50
N ILE A 177 0.09 32.61 14.58
CA ILE A 177 -0.97 33.06 13.68
C ILE A 177 -2.36 32.69 14.22
N TYR A 178 -2.51 31.50 14.79
CA TYR A 178 -3.79 30.87 15.06
C TYR A 178 -4.05 30.56 16.55
N ARG A 179 -3.20 30.99 17.50
CA ARG A 179 -3.39 30.76 18.95
C ARG A 179 -4.78 31.14 19.48
N ASN A 180 -5.44 32.10 18.85
CA ASN A 180 -6.75 32.59 19.26
C ASN A 180 -7.90 31.88 18.54
N GLU A 181 -7.62 31.06 17.53
CA GLU A 181 -8.65 30.32 16.82
C GLU A 181 -9.26 29.23 17.73
N PRO A 182 -10.59 29.04 17.72
CA PRO A 182 -11.25 28.04 18.55
C PRO A 182 -10.74 26.61 18.29
N TRP A 183 -10.55 26.25 17.02
CA TRP A 183 -10.07 24.91 16.63
C TRP A 183 -8.66 24.63 17.17
N TYR A 184 -7.79 25.65 17.17
CA TYR A 184 -6.42 25.52 17.62
C TYR A 184 -6.33 25.39 19.14
N ARG A 185 -7.14 26.17 19.87
CA ARG A 185 -7.26 26.04 21.33
C ARG A 185 -7.81 24.68 21.74
N GLN A 186 -8.80 24.17 21.00
CA GLN A 186 -9.35 22.84 21.25
C GLN A 186 -8.29 21.75 21.04
N GLN A 187 -7.55 21.80 19.93
CA GLN A 187 -6.46 20.86 19.66
C GLN A 187 -5.38 20.90 20.77
N GLN A 188 -5.00 22.09 21.23
CA GLN A 188 -4.06 22.22 22.35
C GLN A 188 -4.59 21.56 23.63
N MET A 189 -5.87 21.80 23.97
CA MET A 189 -6.51 21.17 25.13
C MET A 189 -6.56 19.65 25.02
N GLU A 190 -6.85 19.12 23.83
CA GLU A 190 -6.83 17.67 23.55
C GLU A 190 -5.45 17.08 23.81
N TYR A 191 -4.39 17.70 23.31
CA TYR A 191 -3.01 17.21 23.53
C TYR A 191 -2.58 17.28 24.99
N GLU A 192 -2.93 18.36 25.69
CA GLU A 192 -2.65 18.50 27.11
C GLU A 192 -3.43 17.48 27.96
N ASP A 193 -4.67 17.16 27.58
CA ASP A 193 -5.46 16.12 28.24
C ASP A 193 -4.86 14.73 28.05
N VAL A 194 -4.50 14.36 26.82
CA VAL A 194 -3.84 13.08 26.54
C VAL A 194 -2.54 12.97 27.34
N ALA A 195 -1.71 14.02 27.35
CA ALA A 195 -0.47 14.04 28.13
C ALA A 195 -0.74 13.78 29.62
N ARG A 196 -1.76 14.43 30.19
CA ARG A 196 -2.15 14.25 31.59
C ARG A 196 -2.67 12.84 31.87
N ARG A 197 -3.51 12.28 30.98
CA ARG A 197 -4.04 10.91 31.09
C ARG A 197 -2.93 9.86 31.11
N HIS A 198 -1.83 10.12 30.39
CA HIS A 198 -0.64 9.25 30.35
C HIS A 198 0.44 9.63 31.37
N GLY A 199 0.16 10.51 32.33
CA GLY A 199 1.07 10.85 33.42
C GLY A 199 2.20 11.82 33.06
N PHE A 200 2.12 12.52 31.93
CA PHE A 200 3.09 13.52 31.51
C PHE A 200 2.68 14.94 31.91
N GLY A 201 3.61 15.71 32.49
CA GLY A 201 3.37 17.12 32.84
C GLY A 201 3.46 18.09 31.66
N LYS A 202 3.91 17.64 30.48
CA LYS A 202 4.02 18.45 29.25
C LYS A 202 3.80 17.58 28.02
N VAL A 203 3.16 18.13 26.98
CA VAL A 203 2.97 17.48 25.68
C VAL A 203 4.31 17.08 25.06
N SER A 204 5.32 17.94 25.10
CA SER A 204 6.66 17.62 24.58
C SER A 204 7.34 16.44 25.28
N LEU A 205 7.10 16.26 26.59
CA LEU A 205 7.59 15.10 27.33
C LEU A 205 6.83 13.83 26.94
N MET A 206 5.52 13.93 26.71
CA MET A 206 4.72 12.83 26.17
C MET A 206 5.22 12.43 24.78
N LYS A 207 5.43 13.39 23.86
CA LYS A 207 5.95 13.10 22.51
C LYS A 207 7.33 12.43 22.56
N LEU A 208 8.22 12.86 23.46
CA LEU A 208 9.48 12.16 23.70
C LEU A 208 9.25 10.72 24.20
N GLY A 209 8.28 10.51 25.08
CA GLY A 209 7.87 9.18 25.55
C GLY A 209 7.38 8.28 24.42
N VAL A 210 6.54 8.83 23.53
CA VAL A 210 6.07 8.14 22.31
C VAL A 210 7.27 7.68 21.47
N VAL A 211 8.19 8.60 21.13
CA VAL A 211 9.36 8.28 20.30
C VAL A 211 10.25 7.21 20.93
N LYS A 212 10.50 7.30 22.24
CA LYS A 212 11.32 6.31 22.95
C LYS A 212 10.70 4.91 22.94
N ARG A 213 9.37 4.82 22.94
CA ARG A 213 8.65 3.56 22.89
C ARG A 213 8.58 3.01 21.46
N SER A 214 8.35 3.86 20.47
CA SER A 214 8.30 3.45 19.05
C SER A 214 9.66 3.13 18.44
N GLY A 215 10.75 3.74 18.89
CA GLY A 215 12.12 3.46 18.43
C GLY A 215 12.81 2.27 19.12
N SER A 216 12.07 1.50 19.94
CA SER A 216 12.56 0.26 20.57
C SER A 216 12.14 -1.02 19.82
N LEU A 217 11.54 -0.84 18.63
CA LEU A 217 11.31 -1.87 17.61
C LEU A 217 12.52 -1.95 16.66
#